data_AF-A0A7Y6QTG0-F1
#
_entry.id   AF-A0A7Y6QTG0-F1
#
_cell.length_a   1.000
_cell.length_b   1.000
_cell.length_c   1.000
_cell.angle_alpha   90.00
_cell.angle_beta   90.00
_cell.angle_gamma   90.00
#
_symmetry.space_group_name_H-M   'P 1'
#
loop_
_entity.id
_entity.type
_entity.pdbx_description
1 polymer ?
#
loop_
_entity_poly.entity_id
_entity_poly.type
_entity_poly.pdbx_seq_one_letter_code
_entity_poly.pdbx_strand_id
1 'polypeptide(L)'
;MAFYKYLLASAACLTAAPGLACTPPGYIEQSGFVRHHVASLPQNARGLMFQLESKTPRSEDFQVLSVEDKRALKLRIRTFKNLGWVRLELADGFQPGASYQFRYLPAHDTWSYPDKADVKIDEVSIRTEGQYAIELAPRPAHRIITVPTTAGSCTEPTKALVQEFSYALPNALVKYRDALAYWVDPPSFTPRSSRKRKTVLYEWSDSPQVYNNDGRILGQPYLPEYSSSKNAVVTTCPARWSQISLRGSVAFPEVDERVYRTDVVKFDMNKNAAGQCSNLEALLQTMENQNPEKVLRQVCGHYLGGGFFFEGKSLASSTIEEWEFQLSFLYGIAPACNLAALGHLWGKGQLPANADVAARLGAALRTGMERTQPSVRDDAVHALFYLVRQIPKKIQPQTVPHLLAPIQPVLVDAMTETSPSGLDELARLIIWSTALPADLRQKLHAIVEGKSPAALHARTILAAFAVQTQ
;
A
#
# COMPACT_ATOMS: atom_id res chain seq x y z
N MET A 1 3.44 53.75 -5.18
CA MET A 1 2.21 52.93 -5.31
C MET A 1 2.27 51.81 -6.36
N ALA A 2 3.17 51.84 -7.36
CA ALA A 2 3.28 50.76 -8.35
C ALA A 2 3.84 49.43 -7.77
N PHE A 3 4.76 49.49 -6.80
CA PHE A 3 5.41 48.31 -6.20
C PHE A 3 4.44 47.40 -5.42
N TYR A 4 3.40 47.97 -4.80
CA TYR A 4 2.41 47.21 -4.02
C TYR A 4 1.48 46.36 -4.91
N LYS A 5 1.24 46.80 -6.16
CA LYS A 5 0.42 46.05 -7.12
C LYS A 5 1.13 44.80 -7.65
N TYR A 6 2.45 44.87 -7.85
CA TYR A 6 3.24 43.70 -8.27
C TYR A 6 3.38 42.66 -7.13
N LEU A 7 3.51 43.10 -5.88
CA LEU A 7 3.58 42.21 -4.71
C LEU A 7 2.25 41.47 -4.46
N LEU A 8 1.11 42.15 -4.66
CA LEU A 8 -0.22 41.52 -4.56
C LEU A 8 -0.52 40.57 -5.73
N ALA A 9 -0.06 40.88 -6.95
CA ALA A 9 -0.21 39.99 -8.10
C ALA A 9 0.65 38.71 -7.99
N SER A 10 1.88 38.82 -7.46
CA SER A 10 2.73 37.66 -7.19
C SER A 10 2.20 36.80 -6.04
N ALA A 11 1.65 37.42 -4.99
CA ALA A 11 0.98 36.70 -3.90
C ALA A 11 -0.29 35.96 -4.36
N ALA A 12 -1.05 36.54 -5.29
CA ALA A 12 -2.23 35.90 -5.89
C ALA A 12 -1.88 34.73 -6.83
N CYS A 13 -0.73 34.77 -7.52
CA CYS A 13 -0.24 33.62 -8.30
C CYS A 13 0.28 32.48 -7.42
N LEU A 14 0.84 32.77 -6.24
CA LEU A 14 1.29 31.76 -5.28
C LEU A 14 0.15 31.06 -4.54
N THR A 15 -1.01 31.72 -4.36
CA THR A 15 -2.19 31.10 -3.74
C THR A 15 -3.09 30.34 -4.72
N ALA A 16 -2.95 30.56 -6.03
CA ALA A 16 -3.69 29.85 -7.07
C ALA A 16 -3.07 28.49 -7.48
N ALA A 17 -1.85 28.17 -7.01
CA ALA A 17 -1.09 27.02 -7.48
C ALA A 17 -1.34 25.64 -6.80
N PRO A 18 -1.95 25.48 -5.61
CA PRO A 18 -2.15 24.13 -5.06
C PRO A 18 -3.33 23.38 -5.69
N GLY A 19 -4.22 24.07 -6.43
CA GLY A 19 -5.40 23.45 -7.07
C GLY A 19 -5.11 22.74 -8.41
N LEU A 20 -3.96 22.99 -9.04
CA LEU A 20 -3.59 22.42 -10.34
C LEU A 20 -2.73 21.14 -10.24
N ALA A 21 -2.26 20.79 -9.04
CA ALA A 21 -1.43 19.60 -8.83
C ALA A 21 -2.21 18.28 -9.00
N CYS A 22 -3.54 18.35 -9.03
CA CYS A 22 -4.43 17.21 -9.23
C CYS A 22 -5.28 17.31 -10.48
N THR A 23 -4.85 18.10 -11.47
CA THR A 23 -5.46 18.00 -12.79
C THR A 23 -5.30 16.55 -13.25
N PRO A 24 -6.39 15.80 -13.45
CA PRO A 24 -6.26 14.47 -14.02
C PRO A 24 -5.44 14.59 -15.30
N PRO A 25 -4.61 13.59 -15.64
CA PRO A 25 -3.98 13.56 -16.95
C PRO A 25 -5.07 13.86 -18.00
N GLY A 26 -4.74 14.69 -19.00
CA GLY A 26 -5.70 15.10 -20.03
C GLY A 26 -6.48 13.88 -20.54
N TYR A 27 -7.77 14.05 -20.82
CA TYR A 27 -8.68 12.95 -21.15
C TYR A 27 -8.04 11.94 -22.12
N ILE A 28 -7.85 10.70 -21.65
CA ILE A 28 -7.39 9.57 -22.46
C ILE A 28 -8.62 8.70 -22.72
N GLU A 29 -8.99 8.57 -23.99
CA GLU A 29 -10.13 7.75 -24.42
C GLU A 29 -9.88 6.28 -24.04
N GLN A 30 -10.87 5.61 -23.42
CA GLN A 30 -10.78 4.18 -23.09
C GLN A 30 -11.05 3.30 -24.31
N SER A 31 -10.22 3.44 -25.34
CA SER A 31 -10.35 2.76 -26.63
C SER A 31 -9.09 1.96 -26.97
N GLY A 32 -9.21 0.97 -27.85
CA GLY A 32 -8.12 0.11 -28.34
C GLY A 32 -8.28 -1.38 -27.95
N PHE A 33 -7.19 -2.14 -28.10
CA PHE A 33 -7.15 -3.57 -27.74
C PHE A 33 -6.98 -3.75 -26.23
N VAL A 34 -8.11 -3.95 -25.54
CA VAL A 34 -8.19 -4.05 -24.07
C VAL A 34 -7.27 -5.12 -23.48
N ARG A 35 -7.02 -6.20 -24.25
CA ARG A 35 -6.15 -7.32 -23.86
C ARG A 35 -4.95 -7.53 -24.78
N HIS A 36 -4.34 -6.43 -25.24
CA HIS A 36 -3.14 -6.46 -26.10
C HIS A 36 -1.92 -7.19 -25.50
N HIS A 37 -1.88 -7.38 -24.18
CA HIS A 37 -0.79 -8.09 -23.50
C HIS A 37 -0.92 -9.63 -23.59
N VAL A 38 -2.04 -10.14 -24.09
CA VAL A 38 -2.27 -11.59 -24.27
C VAL A 38 -1.48 -12.10 -25.46
N ALA A 39 -0.35 -12.74 -25.18
CA ALA A 39 0.54 -13.27 -26.21
C ALA A 39 0.02 -14.56 -26.88
N SER A 40 -0.84 -15.33 -26.20
CA SER A 40 -1.35 -16.61 -26.73
C SER A 40 -2.78 -16.89 -26.33
N LEU A 41 -3.54 -17.49 -27.25
CA LEU A 41 -4.91 -17.95 -27.05
C LEU A 41 -5.05 -19.43 -27.45
N PRO A 42 -6.02 -20.18 -26.90
CA PRO A 42 -6.23 -21.57 -27.27
C PRO A 42 -6.78 -21.69 -28.70
N GLN A 43 -6.70 -22.89 -29.27
CA GLN A 43 -7.18 -23.21 -30.62
C GLN A 43 -8.64 -22.79 -30.84
N ASN A 44 -9.49 -22.95 -29.82
CA ASN A 44 -10.92 -22.66 -29.90
C ASN A 44 -11.26 -21.19 -29.56
N ALA A 45 -10.27 -20.29 -29.57
CA ALA A 45 -10.52 -18.87 -29.54
C ALA A 45 -11.33 -18.43 -30.76
N ARG A 46 -12.26 -17.50 -30.53
CA ARG A 46 -13.22 -16.98 -31.51
C ARG A 46 -12.81 -15.62 -32.05
N GLY A 47 -12.06 -14.83 -31.28
CA GLY A 47 -11.61 -13.52 -31.70
C GLY A 47 -10.82 -12.78 -30.61
N LEU A 48 -10.44 -11.53 -30.89
CA LEU A 48 -9.81 -10.60 -29.94
C LEU A 48 -10.78 -9.52 -29.48
N MET A 49 -10.64 -9.07 -28.23
CA MET A 49 -11.46 -7.98 -27.71
C MET A 49 -10.91 -6.60 -28.04
N PHE A 50 -11.81 -5.71 -28.42
CA PHE A 50 -11.53 -4.31 -28.74
C PHE A 50 -12.61 -3.41 -28.12
N GLN A 51 -12.22 -2.22 -27.66
CA GLN A 51 -13.13 -1.23 -27.09
C GLN A 51 -13.06 0.08 -27.90
N LEU A 52 -14.22 0.70 -28.13
CA LEU A 52 -14.31 2.02 -28.75
C LEU A 52 -15.45 2.80 -28.08
N GLU A 53 -15.13 3.89 -27.38
CA GLU A 53 -16.13 4.66 -26.60
C GLU A 53 -17.09 5.45 -27.51
N SER A 54 -16.55 6.03 -28.58
CA SER A 54 -17.25 7.05 -29.36
C SER A 54 -18.17 6.48 -30.47
N LYS A 55 -17.89 5.28 -30.98
CA LYS A 55 -18.54 4.72 -32.18
C LYS A 55 -18.46 3.19 -32.18
N THR A 56 -19.34 2.54 -32.95
CA THR A 56 -19.19 1.10 -33.24
C THR A 56 -18.21 0.94 -34.40
N PRO A 57 -17.11 0.17 -34.26
CA PRO A 57 -16.15 0.00 -35.33
C PRO A 57 -16.69 -0.95 -36.42
N ARG A 58 -16.20 -0.81 -37.65
CA ARG A 58 -16.53 -1.64 -38.82
C ARG A 58 -15.39 -2.58 -39.15
N SER A 59 -15.66 -3.69 -39.84
CA SER A 59 -14.62 -4.68 -40.17
C SER A 59 -13.49 -4.10 -41.03
N GLU A 60 -13.82 -3.13 -41.91
CA GLU A 60 -12.85 -2.40 -42.74
C GLU A 60 -11.94 -1.44 -41.97
N ASP A 61 -12.29 -1.11 -40.72
CA ASP A 61 -11.46 -0.26 -39.86
C ASP A 61 -10.27 -1.05 -39.27
N PHE A 62 -10.15 -2.35 -39.59
CA PHE A 62 -9.09 -3.22 -39.08
C PHE A 62 -8.31 -3.92 -40.19
N GLN A 63 -7.02 -4.10 -39.95
CA GLN A 63 -6.14 -4.96 -40.72
C GLN A 63 -5.74 -6.16 -39.87
N VAL A 64 -5.81 -7.36 -40.47
CA VAL A 64 -5.26 -8.59 -39.87
C VAL A 64 -4.25 -9.19 -40.81
N LEU A 65 -3.07 -9.51 -40.28
CA LEU A 65 -1.98 -10.15 -40.99
C LEU A 65 -1.60 -11.45 -40.29
N SER A 66 -1.25 -12.46 -41.07
CA SER A 66 -0.61 -13.69 -40.60
C SER A 66 0.38 -14.16 -41.67
N VAL A 67 1.56 -14.62 -41.26
CA VAL A 67 2.55 -15.18 -42.18
C VAL A 67 2.25 -16.65 -42.44
N GLU A 68 1.73 -17.35 -41.44
CA GLU A 68 1.44 -18.78 -41.50
C GLU A 68 0.07 -19.10 -42.11
N ASP A 69 -0.94 -18.24 -41.89
CA ASP A 69 -2.28 -18.41 -42.46
C ASP A 69 -2.39 -17.73 -43.83
N LYS A 70 -2.33 -18.54 -44.89
CA LYS A 70 -2.38 -18.09 -46.28
C LYS A 70 -3.80 -17.82 -46.80
N ARG A 71 -4.83 -18.03 -45.96
CA ARG A 71 -6.23 -17.82 -46.36
C ARG A 71 -6.55 -16.32 -46.43
N ALA A 72 -7.62 -15.97 -47.14
CA ALA A 72 -8.14 -14.60 -47.11
C ALA A 72 -8.75 -14.32 -45.72
N LEU A 73 -8.06 -13.54 -44.89
CA LEU A 73 -8.48 -13.22 -43.52
C LEU A 73 -9.64 -12.22 -43.54
N LYS A 74 -10.88 -12.73 -43.52
CA LYS A 74 -12.09 -11.92 -43.41
C LYS A 74 -12.48 -11.73 -41.95
N LEU A 75 -12.69 -10.47 -41.54
CA LEU A 75 -13.14 -10.13 -40.20
C LEU A 75 -14.66 -10.06 -40.07
N ARG A 76 -15.16 -10.48 -38.90
CA ARG A 76 -16.52 -10.26 -38.41
C ARG A 76 -16.43 -9.57 -37.06
N ILE A 77 -17.34 -8.63 -36.80
CA ILE A 77 -17.39 -7.91 -35.53
C ILE A 77 -18.64 -8.36 -34.77
N ARG A 78 -18.43 -8.82 -33.54
CA ARG A 78 -19.51 -9.18 -32.62
C ARG A 78 -19.58 -8.19 -31.48
N THR A 79 -20.71 -7.52 -31.32
CA THR A 79 -20.90 -6.47 -30.30
C THR A 79 -21.45 -7.03 -28.99
N PHE A 80 -20.87 -6.61 -27.86
CA PHE A 80 -21.36 -6.87 -26.52
C PHE A 80 -21.99 -5.59 -25.97
N LYS A 81 -23.29 -5.38 -26.26
CA LYS A 81 -24.01 -4.11 -25.97
C LYS A 81 -23.89 -3.63 -24.52
N ASN A 82 -23.73 -4.55 -23.56
CA ASN A 82 -23.69 -4.21 -22.14
C ASN A 82 -22.29 -3.87 -21.61
N LEU A 83 -21.23 -4.11 -22.39
CA LEU A 83 -19.83 -3.97 -21.95
C LEU A 83 -19.06 -2.88 -22.70
N GLY A 84 -19.63 -2.30 -23.76
CA GLY A 84 -18.90 -1.36 -24.63
C GLY A 84 -17.77 -2.03 -25.43
N TRP A 85 -17.69 -3.36 -25.42
CA TRP A 85 -16.67 -4.15 -26.10
C TRP A 85 -17.22 -4.79 -27.38
N VAL A 86 -16.32 -5.02 -28.33
CA VAL A 86 -16.54 -5.87 -29.50
C VAL A 86 -15.51 -6.98 -29.56
N ARG A 87 -15.89 -8.14 -30.12
CA ARG A 87 -14.96 -9.22 -30.46
C ARG A 87 -14.72 -9.21 -31.97
N LEU A 88 -13.46 -9.11 -32.36
CA LEU A 88 -12.99 -9.21 -33.74
C LEU A 88 -12.71 -10.68 -34.05
N GLU A 89 -13.59 -11.30 -34.84
CA GLU A 89 -13.56 -12.71 -35.17
C GLU A 89 -13.09 -12.92 -36.61
N LEU A 90 -12.24 -13.92 -36.86
CA LEU A 90 -11.99 -14.37 -38.24
C LEU A 90 -13.17 -15.21 -38.70
N ALA A 91 -13.73 -14.89 -39.87
CA ALA A 91 -14.91 -15.56 -40.42
C ALA A 91 -14.75 -17.07 -40.55
N ASP A 92 -13.52 -17.53 -40.87
CA ASP A 92 -13.13 -18.92 -41.06
C ASP A 92 -12.36 -19.50 -39.85
N GLY A 93 -12.42 -18.80 -38.71
CA GLY A 93 -11.71 -19.15 -37.49
C GLY A 93 -10.19 -18.99 -37.59
N PHE A 94 -9.53 -19.10 -36.44
CA PHE A 94 -8.08 -19.09 -36.37
C PHE A 94 -7.47 -20.42 -36.80
N GLN A 95 -6.33 -20.36 -37.49
CA GLN A 95 -5.50 -21.52 -37.78
C GLN A 95 -4.66 -21.85 -36.53
N PRO A 96 -4.69 -23.11 -36.06
CA PRO A 96 -3.86 -23.53 -34.92
C PRO A 96 -2.37 -23.40 -35.25
N GLY A 97 -1.58 -22.91 -34.30
CA GLY A 97 -0.14 -22.69 -34.43
C GLY A 97 0.26 -21.35 -35.09
N ALA A 98 -0.67 -20.66 -35.76
CA ALA A 98 -0.40 -19.42 -36.48
C ALA A 98 -0.32 -18.20 -35.55
N SER A 99 0.41 -17.17 -36.00
CA SER A 99 0.46 -15.87 -35.33
C SER A 99 -0.33 -14.84 -36.13
N TYR A 100 -1.05 -13.97 -35.44
CA TYR A 100 -1.89 -12.95 -36.03
C TYR A 100 -1.54 -11.59 -35.46
N GLN A 101 -1.42 -10.60 -36.33
CA GLN A 101 -1.29 -9.20 -35.98
C GLN A 101 -2.57 -8.47 -36.37
N PHE A 102 -3.22 -7.88 -35.38
CA PHE A 102 -4.40 -7.02 -35.55
C PHE A 102 -3.99 -5.56 -35.41
N ARG A 103 -4.54 -4.71 -36.26
CA ARG A 103 -4.32 -3.26 -36.21
C ARG A 103 -5.60 -2.51 -36.54
N TYR A 104 -5.91 -1.49 -35.75
CA TYR A 104 -6.93 -0.50 -36.06
C TYR A 104 -6.33 0.58 -36.97
N LEU A 105 -7.00 0.89 -38.08
CA LEU A 105 -6.49 1.76 -39.14
C LEU A 105 -6.88 3.23 -39.01
N PRO A 106 -8.12 3.58 -38.60
CA PRO A 106 -8.51 4.98 -38.50
C PRO A 106 -7.61 5.76 -37.54
N ALA A 107 -7.29 6.99 -37.93
CA ALA A 107 -6.59 7.92 -37.04
C ALA A 107 -7.40 8.17 -35.77
N HIS A 108 -6.71 8.23 -34.64
CA HIS A 108 -7.28 8.47 -33.34
C HIS A 108 -6.32 9.30 -32.48
N ASP A 109 -6.86 9.94 -31.46
CA ASP A 109 -6.06 10.65 -30.46
C ASP A 109 -5.41 9.66 -29.48
N THR A 110 -4.87 10.15 -28.37
CA THR A 110 -4.27 9.30 -27.34
C THR A 110 -5.30 8.36 -26.73
N TRP A 111 -5.10 7.06 -26.96
CA TRP A 111 -5.88 5.98 -26.38
C TRP A 111 -5.18 5.36 -25.18
N SER A 112 -5.97 4.78 -24.26
CA SER A 112 -5.45 4.06 -23.10
C SER A 112 -4.92 2.67 -23.45
N TYR A 113 -5.46 2.04 -24.49
CA TYR A 113 -5.00 0.75 -25.00
C TYR A 113 -4.34 0.93 -26.39
N PRO A 114 -3.38 0.09 -26.76
CA PRO A 114 -2.78 0.14 -28.08
C PRO A 114 -3.79 -0.10 -29.20
N ASP A 115 -3.49 0.47 -30.37
CA ASP A 115 -4.20 0.30 -31.64
C ASP A 115 -3.80 -1.00 -32.37
N LYS A 116 -2.92 -1.80 -31.77
CA LYS A 116 -2.43 -3.07 -32.30
C LYS A 116 -2.38 -4.15 -31.23
N ALA A 117 -2.54 -5.40 -31.66
CA ALA A 117 -2.37 -6.57 -30.81
C ALA A 117 -1.77 -7.71 -31.64
N ASP A 118 -0.84 -8.44 -31.04
CA ASP A 118 -0.20 -9.61 -31.63
C ASP A 118 -0.58 -10.84 -30.78
N VAL A 119 -1.07 -11.90 -31.41
CA VAL A 119 -1.51 -13.11 -30.71
C VAL A 119 -1.10 -14.37 -31.45
N LYS A 120 -0.60 -15.36 -30.70
CA LYS A 120 -0.38 -16.72 -31.21
C LYS A 120 -1.54 -17.63 -30.83
N ILE A 121 -2.00 -18.44 -31.76
CA ILE A 121 -3.05 -19.42 -31.52
C ILE A 121 -2.39 -20.76 -31.24
N ASP A 122 -2.60 -21.29 -30.05
CA ASP A 122 -2.07 -22.59 -29.67
C ASP A 122 -2.78 -23.73 -30.41
N GLU A 123 -2.12 -24.89 -30.46
CA GLU A 123 -2.67 -26.10 -31.10
C GLU A 123 -3.72 -26.81 -30.23
N VAL A 124 -3.86 -26.40 -28.97
CA VAL A 124 -4.71 -27.07 -27.99
C VAL A 124 -6.02 -26.29 -27.81
N SER A 125 -7.13 -27.00 -27.95
CA SER A 125 -8.45 -26.50 -27.54
C SER A 125 -8.64 -26.72 -26.04
N ILE A 126 -9.25 -25.74 -25.36
CA ILE A 126 -9.51 -25.84 -23.93
C ILE A 126 -11.01 -25.80 -23.63
N ARG A 127 -11.40 -26.44 -22.53
CA ARG A 127 -12.71 -26.26 -21.92
C ARG A 127 -12.62 -25.20 -20.84
N THR A 128 -13.58 -24.30 -20.86
CA THR A 128 -13.74 -23.21 -19.89
C THR A 128 -14.63 -23.63 -18.73
N GLU A 129 -15.36 -24.75 -18.82
CA GLU A 129 -16.08 -25.28 -17.67
C GLU A 129 -15.13 -25.80 -16.60
N GLY A 130 -15.43 -25.51 -15.34
CA GLY A 130 -14.64 -25.99 -14.21
C GLY A 130 -15.01 -25.30 -12.90
N GLN A 131 -14.30 -25.67 -11.85
CA GLN A 131 -14.42 -25.02 -10.55
C GLN A 131 -13.49 -23.81 -10.49
N TYR A 132 -14.08 -22.65 -10.23
CA TYR A 132 -13.37 -21.40 -9.98
C TYR A 132 -13.56 -21.04 -8.51
N ALA A 133 -12.48 -20.63 -7.84
CA ALA A 133 -12.55 -20.23 -6.45
C ALA A 133 -11.76 -18.95 -6.19
N ILE A 134 -12.15 -18.24 -5.13
CA ILE A 134 -11.33 -17.20 -4.53
C ILE A 134 -10.47 -17.87 -3.46
N GLU A 135 -9.16 -17.72 -3.57
CA GLU A 135 -8.20 -18.14 -2.57
C GLU A 135 -7.74 -16.92 -1.77
N LEU A 136 -8.00 -16.92 -0.46
CA LEU A 136 -7.53 -15.86 0.42
C LEU A 136 -6.08 -16.12 0.82
N ALA A 137 -5.30 -15.05 0.94
CA ALA A 137 -4.06 -15.11 1.72
C ALA A 137 -4.37 -15.58 3.16
N PRO A 138 -3.43 -16.27 3.84
CA PRO A 138 -3.70 -16.93 5.12
C PRO A 138 -4.28 -16.01 6.21
N ARG A 139 -3.98 -14.71 6.14
CA ARG A 139 -4.47 -13.71 7.08
C ARG A 139 -4.47 -12.30 6.48
N PRO A 140 -5.31 -11.38 7.01
CA PRO A 140 -5.19 -9.95 6.73
C PRO A 140 -3.84 -9.40 7.23
N ALA A 141 -3.29 -8.43 6.51
CA ALA A 141 -2.09 -7.69 6.88
C ALA A 141 -2.42 -6.20 7.10
N HIS A 142 -1.72 -5.55 8.03
CA HIS A 142 -1.72 -4.09 8.11
C HIS A 142 -0.79 -3.56 7.03
N ARG A 143 -1.25 -2.61 6.21
CA ARG A 143 -0.41 -1.96 5.20
C ARG A 143 -0.71 -0.49 5.11
N ILE A 144 0.26 0.26 4.60
CA ILE A 144 0.01 1.60 4.10
C ILE A 144 -0.44 1.48 2.66
N ILE A 145 -1.64 1.99 2.37
CA ILE A 145 -2.16 2.14 1.02
C ILE A 145 -2.27 3.62 0.69
N THR A 146 -2.36 3.95 -0.59
CA THR A 146 -2.53 5.33 -1.04
C THR A 146 -3.99 5.57 -1.37
N VAL A 147 -4.65 6.52 -0.69
CA VAL A 147 -6.09 6.84 -0.86
C VAL A 147 -6.31 8.23 -1.44
N PRO A 148 -7.29 8.47 -2.34
CA PRO A 148 -7.63 9.81 -2.79
C PRO A 148 -7.97 10.73 -1.61
N THR A 149 -7.50 11.98 -1.66
CA THR A 149 -7.90 12.99 -0.68
C THR A 149 -8.74 14.07 -1.32
N THR A 150 -9.43 14.84 -0.47
CA THR A 150 -10.15 16.05 -0.86
C THR A 150 -9.31 17.33 -0.72
N ALA A 151 -8.05 17.25 -0.27
CA ALA A 151 -7.28 18.40 0.20
C ALA A 151 -5.89 18.50 -0.46
N GLY A 152 -5.79 19.18 -1.60
CA GLY A 152 -4.52 19.65 -2.22
C GLY A 152 -3.54 18.57 -2.71
N SER A 153 -3.55 17.37 -2.14
CA SER A 153 -2.85 16.17 -2.59
C SER A 153 -3.84 15.22 -3.24
N CYS A 154 -3.50 14.63 -4.37
CA CYS A 154 -4.44 13.78 -5.10
C CYS A 154 -4.66 12.46 -4.36
N THR A 155 -3.69 12.10 -3.52
CA THR A 155 -3.73 10.92 -2.67
C THR A 155 -2.91 11.11 -1.39
N GLU A 156 -3.25 10.40 -0.32
CA GLU A 156 -2.44 10.32 0.90
C GLU A 156 -2.17 8.87 1.31
N PRO A 157 -1.01 8.59 1.92
CA PRO A 157 -0.77 7.31 2.55
C PRO A 157 -1.68 7.14 3.79
N THR A 158 -2.41 6.03 3.85
CA THR A 158 -3.31 5.68 4.95
C THR A 158 -3.09 4.24 5.38
N LYS A 159 -3.07 3.99 6.70
CA LYS A 159 -3.03 2.63 7.25
C LYS A 159 -4.36 1.90 7.07
N ALA A 160 -4.27 0.67 6.59
CA ALA A 160 -5.42 -0.16 6.28
C ALA A 160 -5.14 -1.63 6.59
N LEU A 161 -6.23 -2.38 6.78
CA LEU A 161 -6.22 -3.83 6.77
C LEU A 161 -6.43 -4.31 5.33
N VAL A 162 -5.53 -5.14 4.86
CA VAL A 162 -5.48 -5.68 3.49
C VAL A 162 -5.62 -7.19 3.57
N GLN A 163 -6.71 -7.73 3.04
CA GLN A 163 -6.88 -9.16 2.80
C GLN A 163 -6.63 -9.43 1.32
N GLU A 164 -5.43 -9.92 1.02
CA GLU A 164 -5.10 -10.35 -0.34
C GLU A 164 -5.90 -11.60 -0.71
N PHE A 165 -6.20 -11.72 -2.00
CA PHE A 165 -6.80 -12.90 -2.61
C PHE A 165 -6.39 -13.06 -4.06
N SER A 166 -6.51 -14.28 -4.56
CA SER A 166 -6.29 -14.67 -5.96
C SER A 166 -7.44 -15.54 -6.47
N TYR A 167 -7.51 -15.71 -7.78
CA TYR A 167 -8.43 -16.66 -8.40
C TYR A 167 -7.72 -18.00 -8.61
N ALA A 168 -8.28 -19.06 -8.03
CA ALA A 168 -7.96 -20.42 -8.42
C ALA A 168 -8.66 -20.74 -9.74
N LEU A 169 -7.87 -21.18 -10.72
CA LEU A 169 -8.33 -21.52 -12.05
C LEU A 169 -8.22 -23.03 -12.27
N PRO A 170 -9.10 -23.62 -13.08
CA PRO A 170 -8.86 -24.96 -13.63
C PRO A 170 -7.47 -25.04 -14.28
N ASN A 171 -6.75 -26.14 -14.08
CA ASN A 171 -5.35 -26.29 -14.54
C ASN A 171 -5.16 -25.98 -16.03
N ALA A 172 -6.13 -26.34 -16.89
CA ALA A 172 -6.09 -26.06 -18.32
C ALA A 172 -6.10 -24.56 -18.67
N LEU A 173 -6.60 -23.71 -17.77
CA LEU A 173 -6.72 -22.26 -17.96
C LEU A 173 -5.55 -21.47 -17.36
N VAL A 174 -4.68 -22.11 -16.55
CA VAL A 174 -3.58 -21.42 -15.86
C VAL A 174 -2.62 -20.74 -16.85
N LYS A 175 -2.36 -21.36 -18.01
CA LYS A 175 -1.54 -20.77 -19.08
C LYS A 175 -2.17 -19.50 -19.67
N TYR A 176 -3.50 -19.42 -19.69
CA TYR A 176 -4.28 -18.34 -20.29
C TYR A 176 -4.80 -17.32 -19.27
N ARG A 177 -4.22 -17.30 -18.07
CA ARG A 177 -4.74 -16.50 -16.96
C ARG A 177 -4.86 -15.01 -17.26
N ASP A 178 -4.01 -14.48 -18.13
CA ASP A 178 -3.98 -13.07 -18.53
C ASP A 178 -5.02 -12.76 -19.63
N ALA A 179 -5.57 -13.80 -20.27
CA ALA A 179 -6.66 -13.68 -21.25
C ALA A 179 -8.06 -13.78 -20.60
N LEU A 180 -8.12 -14.08 -19.31
CA LEU A 180 -9.37 -14.16 -18.56
C LEU A 180 -9.74 -12.78 -18.02
N ALA A 181 -11.04 -12.50 -18.05
CA ALA A 181 -11.62 -11.33 -17.41
C ALA A 181 -12.13 -11.70 -16.01
N TYR A 182 -11.82 -10.87 -15.02
CA TYR A 182 -12.16 -11.09 -13.62
C TYR A 182 -12.99 -9.93 -13.08
N TRP A 183 -14.03 -10.26 -12.32
CA TRP A 183 -14.88 -9.28 -11.63
C TRP A 183 -15.17 -9.74 -10.21
N VAL A 184 -15.35 -8.79 -9.31
CA VAL A 184 -15.73 -9.07 -7.93
C VAL A 184 -17.07 -8.40 -7.68
N ASP A 185 -18.04 -9.19 -7.22
CA ASP A 185 -19.32 -8.64 -6.80
C ASP A 185 -19.09 -7.70 -5.61
N PRO A 186 -19.85 -6.59 -5.47
CA PRO A 186 -19.70 -5.69 -4.33
C PRO A 186 -19.72 -6.47 -3.02
N PRO A 187 -18.68 -6.32 -2.17
CA PRO A 187 -18.58 -7.12 -0.95
C PRO A 187 -19.74 -6.79 -0.02
N SER A 188 -20.43 -7.83 0.47
CA SER A 188 -21.42 -7.66 1.54
C SER A 188 -20.74 -7.78 2.89
N PHE A 189 -21.11 -6.94 3.86
CA PHE A 189 -20.44 -6.88 5.14
C PHE A 189 -21.42 -6.62 6.29
N THR A 190 -21.02 -7.00 7.51
CA THR A 190 -21.77 -6.69 8.73
C THR A 190 -20.92 -5.77 9.62
N PRO A 191 -21.36 -4.52 9.88
CA PRO A 191 -20.65 -3.62 10.80
C PRO A 191 -20.64 -4.19 12.22
N ARG A 192 -19.49 -4.11 12.90
CA ARG A 192 -19.38 -4.48 14.32
C ARG A 192 -19.97 -3.41 15.25
N SER A 193 -20.14 -2.17 14.77
CA SER A 193 -20.67 -1.04 15.53
C SER A 193 -21.71 -0.29 14.70
N SER A 194 -22.93 -0.17 15.22
CA SER A 194 -24.06 0.55 14.59
C SER A 194 -23.99 2.07 14.70
N ARG A 195 -22.91 2.64 15.26
CA ARG A 195 -22.72 4.09 15.33
C ARG A 195 -22.50 4.64 13.92
N LYS A 196 -23.60 5.05 13.27
CA LYS A 196 -23.62 5.86 12.06
C LYS A 196 -22.77 7.11 12.32
N ARG A 197 -21.53 7.14 11.82
CA ARG A 197 -20.80 8.40 11.69
C ARG A 197 -21.41 9.13 10.49
N LYS A 198 -22.13 10.21 10.76
CA LYS A 198 -22.47 11.20 9.73
C LYS A 198 -21.22 12.04 9.49
N THR A 199 -20.37 11.64 8.55
CA THR A 199 -19.47 12.59 7.89
C THR A 199 -19.85 12.62 6.41
N VAL A 200 -20.40 13.76 6.01
CA VAL A 200 -20.71 14.14 4.64
C VAL A 200 -19.49 14.89 4.15
N LEU A 201 -18.60 14.17 3.51
CA LEU A 201 -17.54 14.60 2.61
C LEU A 201 -17.06 13.30 1.96
N TYR A 202 -16.47 13.35 0.77
CA TYR A 202 -15.93 12.19 0.04
C TYR A 202 -14.74 11.51 0.79
N GLU A 203 -14.89 11.22 2.08
CA GLU A 203 -14.03 10.33 2.84
C GLU A 203 -14.19 8.94 2.22
N TRP A 204 -13.04 8.34 1.90
CA TRP A 204 -12.91 6.94 1.54
C TRP A 204 -13.89 6.10 2.38
N SER A 205 -14.89 5.52 1.72
CA SER A 205 -16.12 5.07 2.39
C SER A 205 -15.79 4.11 3.52
N ASP A 206 -16.58 4.14 4.60
CA ASP A 206 -16.54 3.12 5.65
C ASP A 206 -16.57 1.68 5.07
N SER A 207 -17.17 1.47 3.89
CA SER A 207 -17.29 0.16 3.24
C SER A 207 -15.96 -0.41 2.73
N PRO A 208 -15.73 -1.74 2.86
CA PRO A 208 -14.61 -2.43 2.22
C PRO A 208 -14.58 -2.21 0.71
N GLN A 209 -13.38 -1.99 0.18
CA GLN A 209 -13.13 -1.76 -1.24
C GLN A 209 -12.26 -2.86 -1.81
N VAL A 210 -12.40 -3.16 -3.10
CA VAL A 210 -11.65 -4.21 -3.80
C VAL A 210 -10.64 -3.58 -4.76
N TYR A 211 -9.38 -3.98 -4.65
CA TYR A 211 -8.24 -3.40 -5.37
C TYR A 211 -7.46 -4.44 -6.17
N ASN A 212 -6.85 -3.99 -7.27
CA ASN A 212 -5.66 -4.64 -7.80
C ASN A 212 -4.45 -4.21 -6.95
N ASN A 213 -3.46 -5.10 -6.75
CA ASN A 213 -2.35 -4.86 -5.80
C ASN A 213 -1.38 -3.72 -6.20
N ASP A 214 -1.66 -2.99 -7.29
CA ASP A 214 -0.87 -1.83 -7.75
C ASP A 214 -1.15 -0.55 -6.92
N GLY A 215 -2.02 -0.66 -5.90
CA GLY A 215 -2.22 0.40 -4.92
C GLY A 215 -2.92 1.66 -5.46
N ARG A 216 -3.53 1.57 -6.66
CA ARG A 216 -4.33 2.65 -7.23
C ARG A 216 -5.80 2.40 -6.91
N ILE A 217 -6.43 3.38 -6.26
CA ILE A 217 -7.88 3.45 -6.22
C ILE A 217 -8.35 3.77 -7.62
N LEU A 218 -8.98 2.78 -8.23
CA LEU A 218 -9.72 2.92 -9.47
C LEU A 218 -10.96 3.76 -9.13
N GLY A 219 -10.77 5.08 -9.10
CA GLY A 219 -11.84 6.07 -8.97
C GLY A 219 -12.72 6.17 -10.22
N GLN A 220 -12.85 5.08 -10.96
CA GLN A 220 -13.60 5.00 -12.21
C GLN A 220 -14.64 3.88 -12.06
N PRO A 221 -15.94 4.15 -12.29
CA PRO A 221 -17.01 3.16 -12.23
C PRO A 221 -16.98 2.14 -13.39
N TYR A 222 -15.95 2.16 -14.23
CA TYR A 222 -15.78 1.20 -15.32
C TYR A 222 -14.93 0.03 -14.85
N LEU A 223 -15.63 -1.08 -14.59
CA LEU A 223 -15.16 -2.46 -14.43
C LEU A 223 -13.64 -2.62 -14.51
N PRO A 224 -12.90 -2.43 -13.40
CA PRO A 224 -11.48 -2.72 -13.42
C PRO A 224 -11.31 -4.21 -13.68
N GLU A 225 -10.68 -4.55 -14.79
CA GLU A 225 -10.27 -5.93 -15.05
C GLU A 225 -9.25 -6.28 -13.95
N TYR A 226 -9.70 -7.07 -12.96
CA TYR A 226 -8.86 -7.47 -11.84
C TYR A 226 -7.80 -8.46 -12.35
N SER A 227 -6.60 -8.42 -11.78
CA SER A 227 -5.53 -9.34 -12.22
C SER A 227 -5.73 -10.74 -11.66
N SER A 228 -5.21 -11.74 -12.37
CA SER A 228 -5.25 -13.14 -11.93
C SER A 228 -4.39 -13.43 -10.70
N SER A 229 -3.42 -12.56 -10.37
CA SER A 229 -2.34 -12.90 -9.45
C SER A 229 -2.44 -12.28 -8.07
N LYS A 230 -2.92 -11.03 -7.92
CA LYS A 230 -3.06 -10.39 -6.58
C LYS A 230 -4.11 -9.29 -6.58
N ASN A 231 -5.22 -9.56 -5.92
CA ASN A 231 -6.23 -8.57 -5.58
C ASN A 231 -6.32 -8.44 -4.07
N ALA A 232 -6.95 -7.40 -3.58
CA ALA A 232 -7.12 -7.20 -2.14
C ALA A 232 -8.47 -6.61 -1.80
N VAL A 233 -9.06 -7.10 -0.71
CA VAL A 233 -10.11 -6.37 0.00
C VAL A 233 -9.44 -5.52 1.05
N VAL A 234 -9.71 -4.21 1.03
CA VAL A 234 -9.06 -3.27 1.93
C VAL A 234 -10.09 -2.47 2.71
N THR A 235 -9.76 -2.22 3.96
CA THR A 235 -10.56 -1.40 4.87
C THR A 235 -9.65 -0.57 5.77
N THR A 236 -10.04 0.66 6.10
CA THR A 236 -9.23 1.50 6.98
C THR A 236 -9.20 0.92 8.39
N CYS A 237 -8.09 1.13 9.11
CA CYS A 237 -7.96 0.69 10.50
C CYS A 237 -9.10 1.13 11.45
N PRO A 238 -9.70 2.34 11.32
CA PRO A 238 -10.85 2.75 12.13
C PRO A 238 -12.15 2.00 11.81
N ALA A 239 -12.33 1.55 10.55
CA ALA A 239 -13.52 0.85 10.08
C ALA A 239 -13.40 -0.66 10.37
N ARG A 240 -13.71 -1.07 11.60
CA ARG A 240 -13.60 -2.48 12.02
C ARG A 240 -14.81 -3.30 11.58
N TRP A 241 -14.66 -4.09 10.51
CA TRP A 241 -15.67 -5.03 10.01
C TRP A 241 -15.44 -6.44 10.54
N SER A 242 -16.45 -7.05 11.17
CA SER A 242 -16.33 -8.40 11.75
C SER A 242 -16.56 -9.51 10.73
N GLN A 243 -17.21 -9.23 9.60
CA GLN A 243 -17.45 -10.26 8.59
C GLN A 243 -17.63 -9.63 7.21
N ILE A 244 -16.85 -10.11 6.25
CA ILE A 244 -16.95 -9.79 4.83
C ILE A 244 -17.31 -11.08 4.10
N SER A 245 -18.25 -10.97 3.16
CA SER A 245 -18.53 -12.03 2.18
C SER A 245 -18.16 -11.51 0.79
N LEU A 246 -17.36 -12.30 0.09
CA LEU A 246 -16.81 -11.99 -1.21
C LEU A 246 -17.23 -13.05 -2.22
N ARG A 247 -17.60 -12.62 -3.42
CA ARG A 247 -17.87 -13.49 -4.56
C ARG A 247 -17.19 -12.91 -5.79
N GLY A 248 -16.57 -13.78 -6.58
CA GLY A 248 -15.94 -13.42 -7.82
C GLY A 248 -16.70 -13.96 -9.03
N SER A 249 -16.35 -13.44 -10.19
CA SER A 249 -16.78 -13.91 -11.50
C SER A 249 -15.57 -13.94 -12.43
N VAL A 250 -15.49 -14.96 -13.27
CA VAL A 250 -14.45 -15.16 -14.28
C VAL A 250 -15.12 -15.41 -15.62
N ALA A 251 -14.61 -14.83 -16.70
CA ALA A 251 -15.01 -15.18 -18.06
C ALA A 251 -13.79 -15.29 -18.98
N PHE A 252 -13.95 -15.99 -20.10
CA PHE A 252 -12.96 -16.01 -21.17
C PHE A 252 -13.59 -15.50 -22.47
N PRO A 253 -13.76 -14.17 -22.63
CA PRO A 253 -14.57 -13.61 -23.73
C PRO A 253 -14.04 -13.94 -25.13
N GLU A 254 -12.75 -14.23 -25.29
CA GLU A 254 -12.17 -14.71 -26.54
C GLU A 254 -12.60 -16.13 -26.90
N VAL A 255 -12.96 -16.97 -25.92
CA VAL A 255 -13.24 -18.41 -26.15
C VAL A 255 -14.73 -18.72 -26.06
N ASP A 256 -15.40 -18.23 -25.03
CA ASP A 256 -16.84 -18.37 -24.84
C ASP A 256 -17.50 -17.08 -24.33
N GLU A 257 -18.79 -17.13 -24.06
CA GLU A 257 -19.56 -15.97 -23.57
C GLU A 257 -20.16 -16.24 -22.20
N ARG A 258 -19.58 -17.20 -21.47
CA ARG A 258 -20.07 -17.61 -20.17
C ARG A 258 -19.34 -16.84 -19.10
N VAL A 259 -20.08 -16.49 -18.05
CA VAL A 259 -19.54 -15.94 -16.83
C VAL A 259 -19.67 -17.01 -15.75
N TYR A 260 -18.54 -17.44 -15.22
CA TYR A 260 -18.43 -18.43 -14.16
C TYR A 260 -18.32 -17.73 -12.82
N ARG A 261 -19.25 -17.99 -11.90
CA ARG A 261 -19.23 -17.41 -10.55
C ARG A 261 -18.49 -18.33 -9.60
N THR A 262 -17.71 -17.76 -8.71
CA THR A 262 -17.10 -18.51 -7.60
C THR A 262 -18.13 -18.73 -6.48
N ASP A 263 -17.82 -19.66 -5.59
CA ASP A 263 -18.50 -19.75 -4.31
C ASP A 263 -18.26 -18.49 -3.46
N VAL A 264 -19.15 -18.25 -2.49
CA VAL A 264 -19.02 -17.13 -1.55
C VAL A 264 -17.98 -17.49 -0.51
N VAL A 265 -16.94 -16.67 -0.43
CA VAL A 265 -15.92 -16.78 0.62
C VAL A 265 -16.24 -15.79 1.73
N LYS A 266 -16.23 -16.27 2.98
CA LYS A 266 -16.48 -15.45 4.17
C LYS A 266 -15.21 -15.36 5.01
N PHE A 267 -14.85 -14.16 5.45
CA PHE A 267 -13.70 -13.95 6.31
C PHE A 267 -13.91 -12.77 7.25
N ASP A 268 -13.12 -12.73 8.33
CA ASP A 268 -13.13 -11.67 9.34
C ASP A 268 -11.81 -10.90 9.24
N MET A 269 -11.90 -9.61 8.94
CA MET A 269 -10.74 -8.74 8.82
C MET A 269 -10.02 -8.49 10.15
N ASN A 270 -10.69 -8.70 11.28
CA ASN A 270 -10.16 -8.44 12.62
C ASN A 270 -9.60 -9.67 13.33
N LYS A 271 -10.17 -10.87 13.11
CA LYS A 271 -9.84 -12.05 13.94
C LYS A 271 -8.44 -12.61 13.72
N ASN A 272 -7.80 -12.31 12.59
CA ASN A 272 -6.54 -12.93 12.20
C ASN A 272 -5.47 -11.92 11.75
N ALA A 273 -5.72 -10.62 11.85
CA ALA A 273 -4.72 -9.61 11.49
C ALA A 273 -3.53 -9.69 12.45
N ALA A 274 -2.32 -9.79 11.91
CA ALA A 274 -1.10 -9.85 12.71
C ALA A 274 -0.70 -8.46 13.21
N GLY A 275 -0.53 -8.30 14.52
CA GLY A 275 -0.08 -7.04 15.11
C GLY A 275 -1.20 -6.00 15.27
N GLN A 276 -0.82 -4.79 15.69
CA GLN A 276 -1.75 -3.70 15.94
C GLN A 276 -1.96 -2.84 14.68
N CYS A 277 -3.13 -2.21 14.55
CA CYS A 277 -3.44 -1.26 13.47
C CYS A 277 -2.77 0.11 13.73
N SER A 278 -1.44 0.12 13.87
CA SER A 278 -0.61 1.30 14.13
C SER A 278 0.07 1.79 12.84
N ASN A 279 0.53 3.05 12.85
CA ASN A 279 1.26 3.59 11.68
C ASN A 279 2.58 2.83 11.46
N LEU A 280 3.27 2.48 12.54
CA LEU A 280 4.52 1.74 12.48
C LEU A 280 4.30 0.34 11.89
N GLU A 281 3.36 -0.44 12.42
CA GLU A 281 3.19 -1.83 11.97
C GLU A 281 2.73 -1.92 10.53
N ALA A 282 1.82 -1.02 10.11
CA ALA A 282 1.42 -0.91 8.72
C ALA A 282 2.62 -0.53 7.82
N LEU A 283 3.48 0.38 8.26
CA LEU A 283 4.68 0.78 7.52
C LEU A 283 5.67 -0.39 7.40
N LEU A 284 5.97 -1.08 8.51
CA LEU A 284 6.90 -2.20 8.54
C LEU A 284 6.43 -3.36 7.65
N GLN A 285 5.18 -3.77 7.76
CA GLN A 285 4.61 -4.83 6.90
C GLN A 285 4.58 -4.40 5.41
N THR A 286 4.47 -3.12 5.11
CA THR A 286 4.61 -2.62 3.74
C THR A 286 6.05 -2.70 3.25
N MET A 287 7.02 -2.34 4.09
CA MET A 287 8.47 -2.45 3.81
C MET A 287 8.96 -3.90 3.68
N GLU A 288 8.31 -4.86 4.33
CA GLU A 288 8.65 -6.29 4.18
C GLU A 288 8.32 -6.84 2.78
N ASN A 289 7.31 -6.27 2.13
CA ASN A 289 6.77 -6.78 0.86
C ASN A 289 7.22 -5.95 -0.36
N GLN A 290 7.91 -4.83 -0.15
CA GLN A 290 8.32 -3.89 -1.20
C GLN A 290 9.72 -3.35 -0.90
N ASN A 291 10.32 -2.61 -1.84
CA ASN A 291 11.58 -1.91 -1.57
C ASN A 291 11.38 -0.89 -0.42
N PRO A 292 12.07 -1.03 0.73
CA PRO A 292 11.85 -0.19 1.90
C PRO A 292 12.04 1.30 1.63
N GLU A 293 13.02 1.67 0.81
CA GLU A 293 13.30 3.07 0.49
C GLU A 293 12.21 3.68 -0.40
N LYS A 294 11.68 2.91 -1.36
CA LYS A 294 10.52 3.34 -2.17
C LYS A 294 9.30 3.57 -1.28
N VAL A 295 9.03 2.66 -0.35
CA VAL A 295 7.91 2.77 0.61
C VAL A 295 8.11 4.00 1.50
N LEU A 296 9.30 4.16 2.11
CA LEU A 296 9.60 5.32 2.95
C LEU A 296 9.52 6.63 2.17
N ARG A 297 9.90 6.67 0.89
CA ARG A 297 9.74 7.87 0.06
C ARG A 297 8.28 8.21 -0.18
N GLN A 298 7.46 7.21 -0.51
CA GLN A 298 6.03 7.39 -0.79
C GLN A 298 5.23 7.76 0.47
N VAL A 299 5.53 7.12 1.61
CA VAL A 299 4.77 7.27 2.85
C VAL A 299 5.33 8.38 3.74
N CYS A 300 6.65 8.45 3.83
CA CYS A 300 7.37 9.26 4.80
C CYS A 300 8.18 10.40 4.18
N GLY A 301 8.11 10.58 2.85
CA GLY A 301 8.98 11.50 2.13
C GLY A 301 8.98 12.93 2.68
N HIS A 302 7.82 13.48 2.99
CA HIS A 302 7.68 14.81 3.57
C HIS A 302 8.34 14.96 4.96
N TYR A 303 8.46 13.87 5.72
CA TYR A 303 9.03 13.87 7.07
C TYR A 303 10.53 13.58 7.08
N LEU A 304 11.01 12.80 6.11
CA LEU A 304 12.43 12.42 5.95
C LEU A 304 13.24 13.46 5.15
N GLY A 305 12.64 14.64 4.89
CA GLY A 305 13.29 15.80 4.30
C GLY A 305 13.07 15.96 2.79
N GLY A 306 13.05 17.22 2.34
CA GLY A 306 12.78 17.59 0.94
C GLY A 306 13.76 16.96 -0.06
N GLY A 307 15.03 16.79 0.31
CA GLY A 307 16.01 16.11 -0.55
C GLY A 307 15.70 14.63 -0.76
N PHE A 308 15.21 13.95 0.29
CA PHE A 308 14.75 12.57 0.17
C PHE A 308 13.44 12.47 -0.61
N PHE A 309 12.55 13.45 -0.53
CA PHE A 309 11.29 13.37 -1.28
C PHE A 309 11.44 13.78 -2.75
N PHE A 310 12.02 14.95 -3.03
CA PHE A 310 12.04 15.57 -4.35
C PHE A 310 13.35 15.36 -5.12
N GLU A 311 14.50 15.31 -4.44
CA GLU A 311 15.81 15.37 -5.10
C GLU A 311 16.42 13.99 -5.39
N GLY A 312 15.69 12.90 -5.12
CA GLY A 312 16.23 11.56 -5.38
C GLY A 312 17.32 11.13 -4.38
N LYS A 313 17.64 11.90 -3.34
CA LYS A 313 18.67 11.54 -2.35
C LYS A 313 18.31 10.21 -1.70
N SER A 314 19.32 9.37 -1.46
CA SER A 314 19.11 8.09 -0.77
C SER A 314 19.07 8.27 0.75
N LEU A 315 18.39 7.38 1.47
CA LEU A 315 18.41 7.41 2.95
C LEU A 315 19.83 7.31 3.52
N ALA A 316 20.67 6.50 2.88
CA ALA A 316 22.06 6.29 3.33
C ALA A 316 22.96 7.52 3.08
N SER A 317 22.52 8.48 2.26
CA SER A 317 23.25 9.72 2.03
C SER A 317 22.97 10.81 3.06
N SER A 318 22.02 10.60 3.97
CA SER A 318 21.70 11.57 5.01
C SER A 318 22.79 11.66 6.07
N THR A 319 23.14 12.89 6.47
CA THR A 319 24.16 13.11 7.52
C THR A 319 23.58 12.88 8.92
N ILE A 320 24.45 12.74 9.92
CA ILE A 320 24.00 12.60 11.31
C ILE A 320 23.25 13.85 11.79
N GLU A 321 23.68 15.03 11.34
CA GLU A 321 23.03 16.31 11.66
C GLU A 321 21.62 16.39 11.08
N GLU A 322 21.41 15.86 9.86
CA GLU A 322 20.07 15.75 9.28
C GLU A 322 19.18 14.79 10.09
N TRP A 323 19.72 13.65 10.54
CA TRP A 323 18.99 12.72 11.41
C TRP A 323 18.66 13.31 12.78
N GLU A 324 19.58 14.04 13.41
CA GLU A 324 19.31 14.77 14.66
C GLU A 324 18.16 15.77 14.48
N PHE A 325 18.21 16.54 13.40
CA PHE A 325 17.16 17.50 13.09
C PHE A 325 15.80 16.79 12.94
N GLN A 326 15.74 15.69 12.18
CA GLN A 326 14.51 14.91 12.00
C GLN A 326 13.99 14.29 13.30
N LEU A 327 14.86 13.76 14.16
CA LEU A 327 14.48 13.15 15.44
C LEU A 327 14.10 14.17 16.52
N SER A 328 14.49 15.44 16.37
CA SER A 328 14.08 16.53 17.25
C SER A 328 12.62 17.00 17.05
N PHE A 329 11.93 16.45 16.03
CA PHE A 329 10.52 16.71 15.68
C PHE A 329 10.15 18.19 15.52
N LEU A 330 11.07 19.02 15.03
CA LEU A 330 10.86 20.47 14.84
C LEU A 330 9.82 20.81 13.76
N TYR A 331 9.68 19.99 12.70
CA TYR A 331 8.83 20.28 11.55
C TYR A 331 8.12 19.03 11.05
N GLY A 332 6.83 18.89 11.40
CA GLY A 332 6.03 17.73 11.00
C GLY A 332 6.37 16.47 11.81
N ILE A 333 5.33 15.83 12.33
CA ILE A 333 5.48 14.76 13.32
C ILE A 333 5.18 13.41 12.66
N ALA A 334 6.21 12.59 12.48
CA ALA A 334 6.04 11.17 12.15
C ALA A 334 7.18 10.34 12.79
N PRO A 335 7.19 10.17 14.12
CA PRO A 335 8.24 9.42 14.81
C PRO A 335 8.42 8.00 14.25
N ALA A 336 7.31 7.35 13.88
CA ALA A 336 7.33 6.05 13.22
C ALA A 336 8.14 6.05 11.92
N CYS A 337 8.03 7.08 11.09
CA CYS A 337 8.77 7.20 9.83
C CYS A 337 10.28 7.33 10.07
N ASN A 338 10.68 8.28 10.93
CA ASN A 338 12.09 8.56 11.19
C ASN A 338 12.78 7.36 11.86
N LEU A 339 12.15 6.76 12.86
CA LEU A 339 12.71 5.63 13.60
C LEU A 339 12.69 4.33 12.79
N ALA A 340 11.68 4.11 11.93
CA ALA A 340 11.68 2.96 11.00
C ALA A 340 12.78 3.08 9.95
N ALA A 341 12.99 4.28 9.39
CA ALA A 341 14.04 4.55 8.42
C ALA A 341 15.43 4.37 9.03
N LEU A 342 15.67 4.92 10.22
CA LEU A 342 16.92 4.73 10.95
C LEU A 342 17.16 3.25 11.29
N GLY A 343 16.11 2.54 11.72
CA GLY A 343 16.18 1.10 11.99
C GLY A 343 16.54 0.28 10.76
N HIS A 344 16.00 0.65 9.59
CA HIS A 344 16.39 0.05 8.32
C HIS A 344 17.88 0.25 8.02
N LEU A 345 18.39 1.48 8.15
CA LEU A 345 19.80 1.80 7.89
C LEU A 345 20.75 1.06 8.84
N TRP A 346 20.46 1.04 10.14
CA TRP A 346 21.28 0.33 11.12
C TRP A 346 21.21 -1.19 10.96
N GLY A 347 20.04 -1.76 10.67
CA GLY A 347 19.89 -3.19 10.41
C GLY A 347 20.67 -3.64 9.17
N LYS A 348 20.90 -2.74 8.20
CA LYS A 348 21.71 -2.99 7.00
C LYS A 348 23.18 -2.57 7.15
N GLY A 349 23.57 -1.96 8.27
CA GLY A 349 24.93 -1.42 8.46
C GLY A 349 25.26 -0.26 7.52
N GLN A 350 24.25 0.47 7.03
CA GLN A 350 24.40 1.58 6.09
C GLN A 350 24.59 2.94 6.78
N LEU A 351 24.40 3.00 8.10
CA LEU A 351 24.68 4.16 8.93
C LEU A 351 25.54 3.73 10.13
N PRO A 352 26.57 4.49 10.53
CA PRO A 352 27.35 4.18 11.71
C PRO A 352 26.46 4.15 12.96
N ALA A 353 26.61 3.09 13.76
CA ALA A 353 25.88 2.87 15.00
C ALA A 353 26.85 2.82 16.20
N ASN A 354 27.83 3.72 16.23
CA ASN A 354 28.78 3.83 17.35
C ASN A 354 28.18 4.63 18.52
N ALA A 355 28.85 4.60 19.66
CA ALA A 355 28.37 5.22 20.91
C ALA A 355 28.13 6.74 20.80
N ASP A 356 29.00 7.47 20.09
CA ASP A 356 28.88 8.92 19.92
C ASP A 356 27.65 9.28 19.09
N VAL A 357 27.49 8.65 17.93
CA VAL A 357 26.32 8.83 17.07
C VAL A 357 25.03 8.45 17.81
N ALA A 358 25.04 7.32 18.52
CA ALA A 358 23.89 6.87 19.30
C ALA A 358 23.50 7.89 20.40
N ALA A 359 24.47 8.43 21.14
CA ALA A 359 24.22 9.43 22.17
C ALA A 359 23.63 10.72 21.59
N ARG A 360 24.17 11.20 20.46
CA ARG A 360 23.67 12.39 19.78
C ARG A 360 22.23 12.23 19.29
N LEU A 361 21.94 11.12 18.61
CA LEU A 361 20.57 10.80 18.15
C LEU A 361 19.61 10.59 19.33
N GLY A 362 20.08 10.01 20.43
CA GLY A 362 19.32 9.87 21.67
C GLY A 362 18.94 11.23 22.27
N ALA A 363 19.86 12.19 22.30
CA ALA A 363 19.59 13.55 22.78
C ALA A 363 18.59 14.31 21.88
N ALA A 364 18.69 14.13 20.57
CA ALA A 364 17.72 14.68 19.62
C ALA A 364 16.32 14.08 19.84
N LEU A 365 16.22 12.75 19.98
CA LEU A 365 14.96 12.06 20.22
C LEU A 365 14.33 12.46 21.56
N ARG A 366 15.13 12.62 22.63
CA ARG A 366 14.65 13.16 23.91
C ARG A 366 13.96 14.51 23.70
N THR A 367 14.65 15.43 23.02
CA THR A 367 14.13 16.77 22.72
C THR A 367 12.80 16.69 21.96
N GLY A 368 12.68 15.77 20.99
CA GLY A 368 11.44 15.54 20.27
C GLY A 368 10.32 14.99 21.17
N MET A 369 10.60 13.98 21.98
CA MET A 369 9.60 13.33 22.85
C MET A 369 9.09 14.25 23.99
N GLU A 370 9.94 15.16 24.49
CA GLU A 370 9.56 16.17 25.49
C GLU A 370 8.56 17.19 24.93
N ARG A 371 8.66 17.52 23.63
CA ARG A 371 7.84 18.57 22.98
C ARG A 371 6.52 18.06 22.40
N THR A 372 6.33 16.75 22.37
CA THR A 372 5.18 16.12 21.71
C THR A 372 4.10 15.74 22.71
N GLN A 373 2.85 15.76 22.22
CA GLN A 373 1.68 15.31 22.96
C GLN A 373 1.75 13.79 23.25
N PRO A 374 1.10 13.29 24.32
CA PRO A 374 1.23 11.90 24.78
C PRO A 374 1.00 10.84 23.68
N SER A 375 0.00 11.02 22.83
CA SER A 375 -0.29 10.08 21.73
C SER A 375 0.85 9.92 20.73
N VAL A 376 1.60 10.98 20.46
CA VAL A 376 2.78 10.96 19.58
C VAL A 376 3.97 10.34 20.30
N ARG A 377 4.09 10.58 21.61
CA ARG A 377 5.12 9.98 22.45
C ARG A 377 4.97 8.45 22.48
N ASP A 378 3.75 7.95 22.61
CA ASP A 378 3.44 6.52 22.56
C ASP A 378 3.88 5.89 21.23
N ASP A 379 3.55 6.53 20.10
CA ASP A 379 4.02 6.11 18.78
C ASP A 379 5.56 6.11 18.68
N ALA A 380 6.22 7.10 19.29
CA ALA A 380 7.67 7.20 19.34
C ALA A 380 8.32 6.10 20.20
N VAL A 381 7.73 5.76 21.35
CA VAL A 381 8.18 4.66 22.22
C VAL A 381 8.11 3.34 21.47
N HIS A 382 6.99 3.07 20.82
CA HIS A 382 6.82 1.83 20.06
C HIS A 382 7.79 1.74 18.88
N ALA A 383 8.02 2.85 18.16
CA ALA A 383 8.99 2.90 17.08
C ALA A 383 10.46 2.84 17.55
N LEU A 384 10.77 3.39 18.74
CA LEU A 384 12.09 3.27 19.36
C LEU A 384 12.36 1.83 19.78
N PHE A 385 11.36 1.12 20.31
CA PHE A 385 11.46 -0.30 20.61
C PHE A 385 11.79 -1.12 19.35
N TYR A 386 11.14 -0.82 18.23
CA TYR A 386 11.51 -1.41 16.93
C TYR A 386 12.96 -1.09 16.55
N LEU A 387 13.36 0.18 16.58
CA LEU A 387 14.71 0.63 16.24
C LEU A 387 15.79 -0.15 17.00
N VAL A 388 15.65 -0.25 18.33
CA VAL A 388 16.59 -0.97 19.19
C VAL A 388 16.71 -2.45 18.81
N ARG A 389 15.63 -3.08 18.35
CA ARG A 389 15.63 -4.47 17.88
C ARG A 389 16.28 -4.66 16.52
N GLN A 390 16.35 -3.63 15.69
CA GLN A 390 17.02 -3.69 14.39
C GLN A 390 18.54 -3.53 14.49
N ILE A 391 19.05 -3.00 15.60
CA ILE A 391 20.50 -2.91 15.82
C ILE A 391 21.09 -4.32 15.88
N PRO A 392 22.09 -4.66 15.04
CA PRO A 392 22.71 -5.99 15.05
C PRO A 392 23.24 -6.38 16.43
N LYS A 393 22.95 -7.61 16.87
CA LYS A 393 23.32 -8.13 18.20
C LYS A 393 24.79 -7.91 18.59
N LYS A 394 25.69 -7.94 17.60
CA LYS A 394 27.14 -7.76 17.80
C LYS A 394 27.50 -6.37 18.34
N ILE A 395 26.78 -5.33 17.92
CA ILE A 395 27.06 -3.94 18.29
C ILE A 395 26.05 -3.39 19.31
N GLN A 396 24.92 -4.07 19.49
CA GLN A 396 23.84 -3.68 20.40
C GLN A 396 24.32 -3.28 21.81
N PRO A 397 25.25 -4.00 22.48
CA PRO A 397 25.74 -3.62 23.81
C PRO A 397 26.52 -2.28 23.84
N GLN A 398 27.09 -1.87 22.71
CA GLN A 398 27.86 -0.62 22.58
C GLN A 398 27.01 0.55 22.07
N THR A 399 25.88 0.28 21.42
CA THR A 399 25.02 1.31 20.81
C THR A 399 23.83 1.64 21.70
N VAL A 400 23.10 0.63 22.19
CA VAL A 400 21.79 0.80 22.84
C VAL A 400 21.86 1.60 24.13
N PRO A 401 22.81 1.36 25.05
CA PRO A 401 22.93 2.16 26.27
C PRO A 401 23.09 3.65 25.97
N HIS A 402 23.93 3.99 24.99
CA HIS A 402 24.20 5.38 24.61
C HIS A 402 23.00 6.03 23.92
N LEU A 403 22.24 5.26 23.12
CA LEU A 403 20.99 5.75 22.51
C LEU A 403 19.91 6.05 23.56
N LEU A 404 19.76 5.18 24.56
CA LEU A 404 18.64 5.22 25.50
C LEU A 404 18.92 6.10 26.73
N ALA A 405 20.17 6.27 27.15
CA ALA A 405 20.52 7.05 28.33
C ALA A 405 19.97 8.49 28.31
N PRO A 406 20.04 9.26 27.19
CA PRO A 406 19.44 10.59 27.15
C PRO A 406 17.92 10.56 27.28
N ILE A 407 17.24 9.54 26.75
CA ILE A 407 15.77 9.48 26.62
C ILE A 407 15.12 8.93 27.91
N GLN A 408 15.90 8.24 28.76
CA GLN A 408 15.41 7.55 29.95
C GLN A 408 14.48 8.37 30.86
N PRO A 409 14.72 9.67 31.14
CA PRO A 409 13.79 10.48 31.93
C PRO A 409 12.38 10.51 31.31
N VAL A 410 12.29 10.69 29.99
CA VAL A 410 11.02 10.76 29.27
C VAL A 410 10.30 9.41 29.26
N LEU A 411 11.04 8.30 29.19
CA LEU A 411 10.46 6.96 29.26
C LEU A 411 9.88 6.67 30.66
N VAL A 412 10.56 7.10 31.73
CA VAL A 412 10.06 6.95 33.10
C VAL A 412 8.86 7.86 33.33
N ASP A 413 8.89 9.10 32.84
CA ASP A 413 7.76 10.03 32.94
C ASP A 413 6.53 9.49 32.21
N ALA A 414 6.68 8.83 31.06
CA ALA A 414 5.57 8.17 30.36
C ALA A 414 4.88 7.08 31.21
N MET A 415 5.61 6.40 32.11
CA MET A 415 5.02 5.42 33.04
C MET A 415 4.20 6.07 34.17
N THR A 416 4.37 7.37 34.40
CA THR A 416 3.67 8.14 35.44
C THR A 416 2.36 8.75 34.94
N GLU A 417 2.09 8.67 33.64
CA GLU A 417 0.87 9.18 33.03
C GLU A 417 -0.38 8.47 33.58
N THR A 418 -1.55 9.12 33.52
CA THR A 418 -2.81 8.59 34.08
C THR A 418 -3.22 7.25 33.45
N SER A 419 -2.92 7.08 32.16
CA SER A 419 -3.26 5.89 31.38
C SER A 419 -2.07 5.52 30.49
N PRO A 420 -0.97 5.00 31.07
CA PRO A 420 0.24 4.73 30.31
C PRO A 420 -0.01 3.59 29.33
N SER A 421 0.47 3.73 28.10
CA SER A 421 0.37 2.69 27.07
C SER A 421 1.76 2.08 26.79
N GLY A 422 1.81 0.88 26.20
CA GLY A 422 3.08 0.21 25.86
C GLY A 422 4.01 -0.06 27.05
N LEU A 423 3.45 -0.39 28.23
CA LEU A 423 4.22 -0.58 29.46
C LEU A 423 5.31 -1.66 29.35
N ASP A 424 5.07 -2.71 28.55
CA ASP A 424 6.06 -3.75 28.28
C ASP A 424 7.25 -3.20 27.46
N GLU A 425 6.97 -2.42 26.41
CA GLU A 425 7.99 -1.75 25.61
C GLU A 425 8.79 -0.73 26.44
N LEU A 426 8.09 0.10 27.23
CA LEU A 426 8.72 1.07 28.14
C LEU A 426 9.67 0.39 29.12
N ALA A 427 9.21 -0.67 29.80
CA ALA A 427 10.03 -1.38 30.77
C ALA A 427 11.29 -1.99 30.13
N ARG A 428 11.16 -2.59 28.94
CA ARG A 428 12.31 -3.16 28.21
C ARG A 428 13.30 -2.09 27.78
N LEU A 429 12.83 -0.96 27.24
CA LEU A 429 13.69 0.16 26.86
C LEU A 429 14.45 0.71 28.07
N ILE A 430 13.78 0.89 29.21
CA ILE A 430 14.43 1.37 30.43
C ILE A 430 15.46 0.36 30.94
N ILE A 431 15.18 -0.95 30.90
CA ILE A 431 16.15 -1.98 31.31
C ILE A 431 17.37 -2.02 30.37
N TRP A 432 17.17 -1.79 29.07
CA TRP A 432 18.25 -1.78 28.08
C TRP A 432 19.19 -0.57 28.15
N SER A 433 18.87 0.48 28.91
CA SER A 433 19.79 1.63 29.08
C SER A 433 20.99 1.31 29.98
N THR A 434 21.00 0.17 30.68
CA THR A 434 22.10 -0.35 31.55
C THR A 434 22.52 0.51 32.75
N ALA A 435 22.04 1.74 32.85
CA ALA A 435 22.14 2.56 34.05
C ALA A 435 20.79 3.20 34.37
N LEU A 436 20.49 3.38 35.66
CA LEU A 436 19.29 4.06 36.15
C LEU A 436 19.69 5.10 37.20
N PRO A 437 19.63 6.40 36.85
CA PRO A 437 19.87 7.52 37.77
C PRO A 437 19.04 7.42 39.06
N ALA A 438 19.57 7.93 40.16
CA ALA A 438 18.96 7.81 41.48
C ALA A 438 17.58 8.49 41.57
N ASP A 439 17.41 9.63 40.91
CA ASP A 439 16.14 10.36 40.81
C ASP A 439 15.08 9.55 40.04
N LEU A 440 15.45 8.93 38.92
CA LEU A 440 14.54 8.06 38.16
C LEU A 440 14.18 6.78 38.94
N ARG A 441 15.13 6.23 39.71
CA ARG A 441 14.88 5.11 40.63
C ARG A 441 13.84 5.49 41.69
N GLN A 442 13.94 6.68 42.27
CA GLN A 442 12.98 7.19 43.24
C GLN A 442 11.58 7.35 42.62
N LYS A 443 11.48 7.87 41.39
CA LYS A 443 10.20 7.94 40.65
C LYS A 443 9.58 6.55 40.47
N LEU A 444 10.37 5.54 40.10
CA LEU A 444 9.88 4.17 39.95
C LEU A 444 9.40 3.59 41.29
N HIS A 445 10.09 3.85 42.41
CA HIS A 445 9.60 3.45 43.74
C HIS A 445 8.24 4.09 44.06
N ALA A 446 8.04 5.37 43.73
CA ALA A 446 6.75 6.03 43.91
C ALA A 446 5.64 5.40 43.05
N ILE A 447 5.94 4.97 41.82
CA ILE A 447 4.99 4.22 40.96
C ILE A 447 4.63 2.87 41.60
N VAL A 448 5.60 2.19 42.22
CA VAL A 448 5.39 0.90 42.90
C VAL A 448 4.51 1.02 44.15
N GLU A 449 4.68 2.10 44.91
CA GLU A 449 3.88 2.40 46.10
C GLU A 449 2.46 2.87 45.76
N GLY A 450 2.31 3.51 44.59
CA GLY A 450 1.02 3.92 44.06
C GLY A 450 0.13 2.76 43.60
N LYS A 451 -1.15 3.06 43.35
CA LYS A 451 -2.11 2.13 42.70
C LYS A 451 -2.09 2.27 41.16
N SER A 452 -0.93 2.59 40.58
CA SER A 452 -0.79 2.76 39.14
C SER A 452 -0.77 1.39 38.43
N PRO A 453 -1.37 1.26 37.22
CA PRO A 453 -1.21 0.05 36.40
C PRO A 453 0.25 -0.25 36.04
N ALA A 454 1.16 0.75 36.12
CA ALA A 454 2.59 0.61 35.84
C ALA A 454 3.39 -0.02 36.99
N ALA A 455 2.79 -0.27 38.17
CA ALA A 455 3.50 -0.73 39.36
C ALA A 455 4.26 -2.06 39.16
N LEU A 456 3.68 -3.03 38.44
CA LEU A 456 4.33 -4.31 38.17
C LEU A 456 5.58 -4.14 37.28
N HIS A 457 5.47 -3.32 36.24
CA HIS A 457 6.56 -2.98 35.34
C HIS A 457 7.67 -2.22 36.07
N ALA A 458 7.31 -1.25 36.92
CA ALA A 458 8.28 -0.51 37.74
C ALA A 458 9.06 -1.43 38.69
N ARG A 459 8.40 -2.42 39.34
CA ARG A 459 9.09 -3.45 40.15
C ARG A 459 10.08 -4.27 39.30
N THR A 460 9.66 -4.66 38.10
CA THR A 460 10.49 -5.45 37.18
C THR A 460 11.75 -4.68 36.77
N ILE A 461 11.60 -3.38 36.47
CA ILE A 461 12.72 -2.49 36.16
C ILE A 461 13.68 -2.41 37.36
N LEU A 462 13.16 -2.09 38.55
CA LEU A 462 13.98 -1.97 39.77
C LEU A 462 14.74 -3.26 40.09
N ALA A 463 14.09 -4.42 39.95
CA ALA A 463 14.71 -5.72 40.17
C ALA A 463 15.85 -5.99 39.16
N ALA A 464 15.65 -5.65 37.89
CA ALA A 464 16.67 -5.82 36.85
C ALA A 464 17.95 -5.02 37.15
N PHE A 465 17.81 -3.80 37.70
CA PHE A 465 18.95 -2.97 38.08
C PHE A 465 19.61 -3.38 39.40
N ALA A 466 18.88 -4.03 40.32
CA ALA A 466 19.47 -4.54 41.57
C ALA A 466 20.47 -5.68 41.32
N VAL A 467 20.20 -6.54 40.32
CA VAL A 467 21.08 -7.65 39.93
C VAL A 467 22.38 -7.16 39.29
N GLN A 468 22.36 -5.98 38.62
CA GLN A 468 23.55 -5.44 37.95
C GLN A 468 24.57 -4.78 38.90
N THR A 469 24.15 -4.48 40.14
CA THR A 469 25.02 -3.87 41.18
C THR A 469 25.72 -4.89 42.08
N GLN A 470 25.44 -6.18 41.89
CA GLN A 470 26.11 -7.31 42.54
C GLN A 470 27.14 -7.89 41.58
#